data_AF-A0A3Q3X2F4-F1
#
_entry.id   AF-A0A3Q3X2F4-F1
#
_cell.length_a   1.000
_cell.length_b   1.000
_cell.length_c   1.000
_cell.angle_alpha   90.00
_cell.angle_beta   90.00
_cell.angle_gamma   90.00
#
_symmetry.space_group_name_H-M   'P 1'
#
loop_
_entity.id
_entity.type
_entity.pdbx_description
1 polymer ?
#
loop_
_entity_poly.entity_id
_entity_poly.type
_entity_poly.pdbx_seq_one_letter_code
_entity_poly.pdbx_strand_id
1 'polypeptide(L)'
;MARFTATLGVVVLTGFMDLLPAKSCDIYAAVGQNLSLPFVYDRLNISNMLRWTHNSSIVFYRQRGRVSVGKEADISPTGSLLLSSLTFSGAGLYQANVLHRDGTLAKTWSGRLCVMDKVFKPQLTYNCDFKSASVNLICLAAMPQGLLFSWAIDGKTLTSETAQRLSISLAQLRAERNFTCSVANIVSKETSDIVRPTCKSPPPPPKTALCFTSTAVVAALTGGAGLIVLLLIIIAALCCCRRRKKALTTMKDDGSLRILSLHKQELDSFGPVYETMHPNEDSSGPSLEPSPRACYEKVSQPDENRPPQLSIAAEEQRPSPVPKPRTKSPPPFVSSAGM
;
A
#
# COMPACT_ATOMS: atom_id res chain seq x y z
N MET A 1 3.87 54.69 -42.64
CA MET A 1 4.27 54.65 -41.22
C MET A 1 4.05 53.23 -40.70
N ALA A 2 5.08 52.58 -40.17
CA ALA A 2 4.96 51.21 -39.64
C ALA A 2 4.35 51.21 -38.23
N ARG A 3 3.50 50.23 -37.92
CA ARG A 3 2.99 50.01 -36.55
C ARG A 3 3.78 48.88 -35.91
N PHE A 4 4.58 49.20 -34.88
CA PHE A 4 5.28 48.21 -34.09
C PHE A 4 4.32 47.55 -33.10
N THR A 5 4.04 46.26 -33.27
CA THR A 5 3.34 45.44 -32.29
C THR A 5 4.30 45.05 -31.17
N ALA A 6 4.18 45.67 -30.00
CA ALA A 6 4.97 45.30 -28.82
C ALA A 6 4.48 43.96 -28.26
N THR A 7 5.24 42.89 -28.46
CA THR A 7 4.99 41.58 -27.85
C THR A 7 5.44 41.58 -26.40
N LEU A 8 4.51 41.42 -25.47
CA LEU A 8 4.80 41.40 -24.04
C LEU A 8 5.43 40.05 -23.65
N GLY A 9 6.78 40.01 -23.66
CA GLY A 9 7.54 38.81 -23.30
C GLY A 9 7.41 38.47 -21.82
N VAL A 10 6.56 37.49 -21.49
CA VAL A 10 6.47 36.95 -20.12
C VAL A 10 7.72 36.12 -19.83
N VAL A 11 8.71 36.74 -19.21
CA VAL A 11 9.89 36.06 -18.69
C VAL A 11 9.48 35.25 -17.47
N VAL A 12 9.10 33.99 -17.68
CA VAL A 12 8.90 33.02 -16.60
C VAL A 12 10.26 32.73 -15.98
N LEU A 13 10.57 33.44 -14.89
CA LEU A 13 11.67 33.10 -13.99
C LEU A 13 11.36 31.76 -13.30
N THR A 14 11.63 30.66 -14.01
CA THR A 14 11.68 29.32 -13.43
C THR A 14 12.84 29.26 -12.44
N GLY A 15 12.55 29.63 -11.19
CA GLY A 15 13.46 29.48 -10.07
C GLY A 15 13.70 28.00 -9.77
N PHE A 16 14.57 27.36 -10.55
CA PHE A 16 15.28 26.16 -10.13
C PHE A 16 16.19 26.56 -8.97
N MET A 17 15.60 26.59 -7.78
CA MET A 17 16.34 26.40 -6.55
C MET A 17 16.88 24.99 -6.59
N ASP A 18 18.09 24.84 -7.15
CA ASP A 18 18.86 23.61 -7.08
C ASP A 18 19.11 23.29 -5.60
N LEU A 19 18.19 22.48 -5.04
CA LEU A 19 18.36 21.77 -3.79
C LEU A 19 19.45 20.72 -4.02
N LEU A 20 20.70 21.20 -4.07
CA LEU A 20 21.91 20.41 -4.00
C LEU A 20 21.70 19.37 -2.90
N PRO A 21 21.69 18.06 -3.21
CA PRO A 21 21.36 17.04 -2.23
C PRO A 21 22.33 17.17 -1.06
N ALA A 22 21.79 17.53 0.12
CA ALA A 22 22.59 17.87 1.30
C ALA A 22 23.54 16.71 1.59
N LYS A 23 24.87 17.00 1.48
CA LYS A 23 25.90 15.99 1.23
C LYS A 23 25.66 14.69 2.01
N SER A 24 25.42 13.61 1.26
CA SER A 24 25.29 12.26 1.78
C SER A 24 26.52 11.89 2.62
N CYS A 25 26.32 11.03 3.61
CA CYS A 25 27.29 10.83 4.68
C CYS A 25 28.62 10.30 4.16
N ASP A 26 29.73 10.84 4.68
CA ASP A 26 31.09 10.42 4.33
C ASP A 26 31.44 9.05 4.93
N ILE A 27 30.83 8.68 6.07
CA ILE A 27 31.09 7.44 6.81
C ILE A 27 29.76 6.84 7.29
N TYR A 28 29.64 5.51 7.23
CA TYR A 28 28.51 4.75 7.73
C TYR A 28 28.98 3.70 8.75
N ALA A 29 28.21 3.48 9.81
CA ALA A 29 28.46 2.43 10.79
C ALA A 29 27.15 1.90 11.39
N ALA A 30 27.17 0.65 11.86
CA ALA A 30 26.05 0.03 12.54
C ALA A 30 25.96 0.48 14.01
N VAL A 31 24.74 0.47 14.58
CA VAL A 31 24.56 0.53 16.04
C VAL A 31 25.33 -0.62 16.71
N GLY A 32 26.00 -0.32 17.83
CA GLY A 32 26.88 -1.23 18.57
C GLY A 32 28.27 -1.43 17.95
N GLN A 33 28.59 -0.84 16.80
CA GLN A 33 29.89 -0.98 16.16
C GLN A 33 30.97 -0.11 16.82
N ASN A 34 32.22 -0.60 16.83
CA ASN A 34 33.42 0.19 17.11
C ASN A 34 34.01 0.71 15.79
N LEU A 35 34.44 1.97 15.74
CA LEU A 35 34.89 2.66 14.53
C LEU A 35 36.09 3.56 14.81
N SER A 36 37.16 3.42 14.03
CA SER A 36 38.23 4.41 13.93
C SER A 36 37.88 5.38 12.81
N LEU A 37 37.90 6.69 13.06
CA LEU A 37 37.66 7.68 11.99
C LEU A 37 38.85 7.72 11.00
N PRO A 38 38.64 8.05 9.71
CA PRO A 38 39.68 7.98 8.68
C PRO A 38 40.62 9.19 8.71
N PHE A 39 41.29 9.39 9.85
CA PHE A 39 42.29 10.43 10.08
C PHE A 39 43.63 9.80 10.49
N VAL A 40 44.71 10.23 9.83
CA VAL A 40 46.08 9.75 10.08
C VAL A 40 47.03 10.94 9.98
N TYR A 41 47.87 11.14 11.00
CA TYR A 41 48.99 12.08 10.98
C TYR A 41 50.22 11.42 11.63
N ASP A 42 51.08 10.81 10.82
CA ASP A 42 52.20 9.96 11.26
C ASP A 42 53.33 10.74 11.95
N ARG A 43 53.31 12.07 11.84
CA ARG A 43 54.21 13.00 12.55
C ARG A 43 53.61 13.55 13.84
N LEU A 44 52.48 13.01 14.31
CA LEU A 44 51.85 13.39 15.57
C LEU A 44 52.80 13.12 16.74
N ASN A 45 53.10 14.16 17.51
CA ASN A 45 53.95 14.05 18.69
C ASN A 45 53.35 14.80 19.89
N ILE A 46 54.02 14.67 21.04
CA ILE A 46 53.58 15.21 22.33
C ILE A 46 53.53 16.74 22.37
N SER A 47 54.26 17.44 21.48
CA SER A 47 54.26 18.90 21.42
C SER A 47 53.11 19.48 20.60
N ASN A 48 52.47 18.67 19.74
CA ASN A 48 51.29 19.09 19.00
C ASN A 48 50.09 19.35 19.93
N MET A 49 49.20 20.22 19.47
CA MET A 49 47.82 20.22 19.93
C MET A 49 47.01 19.29 19.02
N LEU A 50 46.17 18.41 19.59
CA LEU A 50 45.14 17.65 18.86
C LEU A 50 43.78 17.99 19.46
N ARG A 51 42.84 18.40 18.61
CA ARG A 51 41.44 18.66 18.96
C ARG A 51 40.51 17.88 18.03
N TRP A 52 39.63 17.08 18.61
CA TRP A 52 38.46 16.54 17.92
C TRP A 52 37.18 17.22 18.39
N THR A 53 36.31 17.55 17.44
CA THR A 53 34.93 17.99 17.70
C THR A 53 33.92 17.03 17.08
N HIS A 54 32.73 16.98 17.69
CA HIS A 54 31.52 16.34 17.19
C HIS A 54 30.38 17.34 17.33
N ASN A 55 29.71 17.67 16.22
CA ASN A 55 28.66 18.70 16.17
C ASN A 55 29.09 20.00 16.89
N SER A 56 30.30 20.49 16.58
CA SER A 56 31.00 21.63 17.19
C SER A 56 31.40 21.50 18.66
N SER A 57 30.90 20.53 19.42
CA SER A 57 31.34 20.24 20.79
C SER A 57 32.70 19.55 20.80
N ILE A 58 33.60 19.90 21.72
CA ILE A 58 34.91 19.24 21.85
C ILE A 58 34.73 17.88 22.51
N VAL A 59 35.16 16.80 21.85
CA VAL A 59 35.09 15.42 22.36
C VAL A 59 36.45 14.86 22.77
N PHE A 60 37.53 15.38 22.18
CA PHE A 60 38.89 15.14 22.66
C PHE A 60 39.76 16.39 22.51
N TYR A 61 40.60 16.65 23.51
CA TYR A 61 41.60 17.72 23.45
C TYR A 61 42.88 17.34 24.21
N ARG A 62 44.01 17.38 23.49
CA ARG A 62 45.37 17.21 24.04
C ARG A 62 46.25 18.36 23.60
N GLN A 63 47.02 18.94 24.54
CA GLN A 63 47.99 20.00 24.25
C GLN A 63 49.21 19.82 25.17
N ARG A 64 50.43 19.94 24.61
CA ARG A 64 51.70 19.79 25.37
C ARG A 64 51.73 18.49 26.20
N GLY A 65 51.26 17.38 25.62
CA GLY A 65 51.17 16.06 26.26
C GLY A 65 50.10 15.88 27.33
N ARG A 66 49.27 16.89 27.62
CA ARG A 66 48.19 16.79 28.60
C ARG A 66 46.84 16.71 27.89
N VAL A 67 46.06 15.68 28.20
CA VAL A 67 44.65 15.58 27.83
C VAL A 67 43.81 16.39 28.81
N SER A 68 42.87 17.19 28.32
CA SER A 68 41.88 17.90 29.16
C SER A 68 40.43 17.54 28.84
N VAL A 69 40.18 16.90 27.69
CA VAL A 69 38.86 16.37 27.29
C VAL A 69 39.08 15.01 26.61
N GLY A 70 38.24 14.02 26.92
CA GLY A 70 38.40 12.63 26.50
C GLY A 70 39.50 11.89 27.27
N LYS A 71 39.91 10.73 26.78
CA LYS A 71 41.01 9.90 27.32
C LYS A 71 42.05 9.65 26.23
N GLU A 72 43.32 9.46 26.62
CA GLU A 72 44.37 9.12 25.65
C GLU A 72 44.10 7.78 24.92
N ALA A 73 43.39 6.85 25.57
CA ALA A 73 42.95 5.58 24.98
C ALA A 73 41.82 5.72 23.94
N ASP A 74 41.16 6.88 23.86
CA ASP A 74 40.14 7.17 22.84
C ASP A 74 40.79 7.61 21.50
N ILE A 75 42.13 7.61 21.41
CA ILE A 75 42.91 8.15 20.30
C ILE A 75 43.96 7.14 19.80
N SER A 76 44.12 6.99 18.48
CA SER A 76 45.21 6.19 17.89
C SER A 76 46.57 6.91 17.99
N PRO A 77 47.71 6.20 17.88
CA PRO A 77 49.04 6.84 17.82
C PRO A 77 49.17 7.90 16.70
N THR A 78 48.41 7.76 15.62
CA THR A 78 48.36 8.69 14.47
C THR A 78 47.25 9.75 14.59
N GLY A 79 46.54 9.81 15.71
CA GLY A 79 45.58 10.85 16.07
C GLY A 79 44.12 10.59 15.69
N SER A 80 43.77 9.40 15.19
CA SER A 80 42.38 9.04 14.90
C SER A 80 41.54 8.97 16.17
N LEU A 81 40.28 9.40 16.11
CA LEU A 81 39.29 9.18 17.18
C LEU A 81 38.72 7.76 17.09
N LEU A 82 38.80 7.04 18.20
CA LEU A 82 38.32 5.66 18.36
C LEU A 82 36.95 5.68 19.04
N LEU A 83 35.90 5.57 18.23
CA LEU A 83 34.52 5.49 18.71
C LEU A 83 34.19 4.05 19.09
N SER A 84 33.53 3.84 20.22
CA SER A 84 33.13 2.52 20.71
C SER A 84 31.62 2.43 20.95
N SER A 85 31.04 1.25 20.69
CA SER A 85 29.62 0.93 20.88
C SER A 85 28.67 2.02 20.33
N LEU A 86 28.83 2.38 19.05
CA LEU A 86 28.11 3.49 18.42
C LEU A 86 26.59 3.43 18.61
N THR A 87 25.97 4.60 18.78
CA THR A 87 24.52 4.79 18.88
C THR A 87 24.10 5.93 17.95
N PHE A 88 22.79 6.12 17.74
CA PHE A 88 22.28 7.19 16.87
C PHE A 88 22.74 8.60 17.26
N SER A 89 22.94 8.88 18.55
CA SER A 89 23.50 10.17 19.01
C SER A 89 24.98 10.36 18.67
N GLY A 90 25.70 9.29 18.30
CA GLY A 90 27.03 9.34 17.71
C GLY A 90 27.04 9.73 16.23
N ALA A 91 25.89 9.84 15.56
CA ALA A 91 25.84 10.42 14.22
C ALA A 91 26.10 11.94 14.27
N GLY A 92 26.66 12.51 13.20
CA GLY A 92 26.94 13.94 13.12
C GLY A 92 28.21 14.30 12.37
N LEU A 93 28.57 15.58 12.42
CA LEU A 93 29.80 16.10 11.83
C LEU A 93 30.96 15.97 12.82
N TYR A 94 31.99 15.21 12.45
CA TYR A 94 33.25 15.13 13.17
C TYR A 94 34.32 15.97 12.49
N GLN A 95 35.19 16.61 13.27
CA GLN A 95 36.37 17.32 12.74
C GLN A 95 37.60 17.10 13.60
N ALA A 96 38.75 16.88 12.95
CA ALA A 96 40.06 16.80 13.58
C ALA A 96 40.89 18.05 13.23
N ASN A 97 41.61 18.60 14.19
CA ASN A 97 42.60 19.65 13.95
C ASN A 97 43.86 19.36 14.76
N VAL A 98 45.01 19.29 14.07
CA VAL A 98 46.33 19.22 14.67
C VAL A 98 47.04 20.55 14.45
N LEU A 99 47.55 21.18 15.52
CA LEU A 99 48.41 22.35 15.45
C LEU A 99 49.85 21.99 15.85
N HIS A 100 50.81 22.73 15.31
CA HIS A 100 52.18 22.78 15.81
C HIS A 100 52.27 23.57 17.13
N ARG A 101 53.43 23.55 17.80
CA ARG A 101 53.64 24.19 19.11
C ARG A 101 53.49 25.72 19.08
N ASP A 102 53.73 26.33 17.92
CA ASP A 102 53.55 27.76 17.62
C ASP A 102 52.09 28.15 17.33
N GLY A 103 51.17 27.18 17.21
CA GLY A 103 49.77 27.40 16.86
C GLY A 103 49.44 27.30 15.38
N THR A 104 50.42 27.06 14.49
CA THR A 104 50.17 26.88 13.05
C THR A 104 49.45 25.56 12.75
N LEU A 105 48.61 25.53 11.70
CA LEU A 105 47.80 24.36 11.34
C LEU A 105 48.66 23.28 10.65
N ALA A 106 48.83 22.14 11.32
CA ALA A 106 49.63 21.02 10.85
C ALA A 106 48.82 20.05 9.95
N LYS A 107 47.57 19.77 10.32
CA LYS A 107 46.60 18.99 9.53
C LYS A 107 45.18 19.25 10.03
N THR A 108 44.20 19.18 9.12
CA THR A 108 42.77 19.17 9.44
C THR A 108 42.06 18.02 8.72
N TRP A 109 40.89 17.63 9.21
CA TRP A 109 39.97 16.68 8.58
C TRP A 109 38.55 16.95 9.05
N SER A 110 37.57 16.64 8.21
CA SER A 110 36.13 16.79 8.52
C SER A 110 35.36 15.70 7.78
N GLY A 111 34.35 15.13 8.43
CA GLY A 111 33.47 14.13 7.82
C GLY A 111 32.21 13.84 8.65
N ARG A 112 31.12 13.53 7.97
CA ARG A 112 29.83 13.19 8.56
C ARG A 112 29.70 11.68 8.76
N LEU A 113 29.61 11.27 10.02
CA LEU A 113 29.25 9.91 10.40
C LEU A 113 27.72 9.78 10.44
N CYS A 114 27.19 8.74 9.79
CA CYS A 114 25.81 8.31 9.94
C CYS A 114 25.78 6.92 10.56
N VAL A 115 25.01 6.78 11.64
CA VAL A 115 24.81 5.51 12.36
C VAL A 115 23.44 4.96 11.98
N MET A 116 23.39 3.68 11.64
CA MET A 116 22.20 2.98 11.12
C MET A 116 21.99 1.67 11.87
N ASP A 117 20.76 1.17 11.93
CA ASP A 117 20.51 -0.21 12.35
C ASP A 117 21.08 -1.20 11.32
N LYS A 118 21.37 -2.41 11.80
CA LYS A 118 21.60 -3.56 10.92
C LYS A 118 20.28 -4.02 10.33
N VAL A 119 20.30 -4.50 9.08
CA VAL A 119 19.13 -5.15 8.49
C VAL A 119 18.77 -6.40 9.30
N PHE A 120 17.47 -6.66 9.45
CA PHE A 120 16.97 -7.90 10.05
C PHE A 120 16.98 -9.04 9.03
N LYS A 121 17.06 -10.28 9.52
CA LYS A 121 16.98 -11.49 8.68
C LYS A 121 15.65 -11.50 7.90
N PRO A 122 15.68 -11.56 6.55
CA PRO A 122 14.46 -11.52 5.75
C PRO A 122 13.73 -12.86 5.77
N GLN A 123 12.40 -12.82 5.65
CA GLN A 123 11.55 -14.01 5.57
C GLN A 123 11.22 -14.31 4.11
N LEU A 124 11.64 -15.48 3.61
CA LEU A 124 11.37 -15.88 2.24
C LEU A 124 10.07 -16.69 2.16
N THR A 125 9.15 -16.25 1.30
CA THR A 125 7.86 -16.90 1.04
C THR A 125 7.65 -17.10 -0.46
N TYR A 126 6.68 -17.91 -0.87
CA TYR A 126 6.35 -18.13 -2.28
C TYR A 126 4.86 -18.37 -2.51
N ASN A 127 4.38 -18.05 -3.71
CA ASN A 127 3.06 -18.46 -4.19
C ASN A 127 3.16 -19.10 -5.59
N CYS A 128 2.49 -20.23 -5.79
CA CYS A 128 2.39 -20.91 -7.08
C CYS A 128 1.24 -20.28 -7.90
N ASP A 129 1.52 -19.80 -9.12
CA ASP A 129 0.47 -19.44 -10.07
C ASP A 129 0.44 -20.43 -11.25
N PHE A 130 -0.51 -21.36 -11.18
CA PHE A 130 -0.74 -22.35 -12.22
C PHE A 130 -1.33 -21.76 -13.51
N LYS A 131 -1.82 -20.51 -13.53
CA LYS A 131 -2.34 -19.85 -14.74
C LYS A 131 -1.20 -19.34 -15.63
N SER A 132 -0.20 -18.67 -15.05
CA SER A 132 1.03 -18.27 -15.75
C SER A 132 2.12 -19.35 -15.75
N ALA A 133 1.84 -20.53 -15.18
CA ALA A 133 2.79 -21.61 -14.95
C ALA A 133 4.08 -21.15 -14.22
N SER A 134 3.93 -20.26 -13.24
CA SER A 134 5.03 -19.61 -12.52
C SER A 134 4.98 -19.83 -11.00
N VAL A 135 6.06 -19.47 -10.33
CA VAL A 135 6.17 -19.37 -8.88
C VAL A 135 6.78 -18.03 -8.54
N ASN A 136 6.07 -17.28 -7.72
CA ASN A 136 6.41 -15.92 -7.36
C ASN A 136 6.93 -15.95 -5.93
N LEU A 137 8.25 -15.88 -5.79
CA LEU A 137 8.95 -15.78 -4.52
C LEU A 137 8.94 -14.33 -4.04
N ILE A 138 8.80 -14.13 -2.73
CA ILE A 138 8.66 -12.82 -2.10
C ILE A 138 9.63 -12.75 -0.90
N CYS A 139 10.57 -11.82 -0.96
CA CYS A 139 11.50 -11.54 0.13
C CYS A 139 10.86 -10.51 1.09
N LEU A 140 10.29 -10.98 2.19
CA LEU A 140 9.68 -10.10 3.20
C LEU A 140 10.77 -9.51 4.09
N ALA A 141 10.81 -8.18 4.17
CA ALA A 141 11.81 -7.43 4.92
C ALA A 141 11.12 -6.34 5.74
N ALA A 142 11.61 -6.12 6.97
CA ALA A 142 11.21 -4.96 7.76
C ALA A 142 11.78 -3.69 7.10
N MET A 143 10.94 -2.66 6.94
CA MET A 143 11.33 -1.35 6.35
C MET A 143 12.07 -1.48 5.00
N PRO A 144 11.42 -1.99 3.93
CA PRO A 144 12.09 -2.34 2.68
C PRO A 144 12.60 -1.16 1.83
N GLN A 145 12.29 0.09 2.20
CA GLN A 145 12.74 1.26 1.46
C GLN A 145 14.25 1.50 1.67
N GLY A 146 14.98 1.72 0.57
CA GLY A 146 16.43 1.91 0.60
C GLY A 146 17.25 0.62 0.84
N LEU A 147 16.60 -0.54 0.95
CA LEU A 147 17.29 -1.83 1.02
C LEU A 147 17.59 -2.37 -0.38
N LEU A 148 18.78 -2.96 -0.54
CA LEU A 148 19.16 -3.71 -1.73
C LEU A 148 18.80 -5.19 -1.54
N PHE A 149 18.02 -5.74 -2.46
CA PHE A 149 17.72 -7.18 -2.50
C PHE A 149 18.70 -7.90 -3.43
N SER A 150 19.00 -9.16 -3.13
CA SER A 150 19.73 -10.05 -4.05
C SER A 150 19.26 -11.49 -3.87
N TRP A 151 19.08 -12.22 -4.96
CA TRP A 151 18.61 -13.61 -4.92
C TRP A 151 19.73 -14.62 -5.14
N ALA A 152 19.59 -15.83 -4.62
CA ALA A 152 20.43 -16.97 -4.98
C ALA A 152 19.61 -18.26 -5.17
N ILE A 153 20.02 -19.08 -6.13
CA ILE A 153 19.46 -20.38 -6.44
C ILE A 153 20.58 -21.42 -6.37
N ASP A 154 20.41 -22.45 -5.55
CA ASP A 154 21.39 -23.53 -5.32
C ASP A 154 22.79 -22.97 -4.97
N GLY A 155 22.80 -21.93 -4.11
CA GLY A 155 24.00 -21.22 -3.68
C GLY A 155 24.59 -20.21 -4.68
N LYS A 156 24.04 -20.11 -5.90
CA LYS A 156 24.53 -19.20 -6.95
C LYS A 156 23.71 -17.91 -6.98
N THR A 157 24.36 -16.78 -6.71
CA THR A 157 23.76 -15.44 -6.72
C THR A 157 23.33 -15.03 -8.12
N LEU A 158 22.11 -14.49 -8.24
CA LEU A 158 21.58 -13.88 -9.47
C LEU A 158 21.88 -12.37 -9.44
N THR A 159 22.95 -11.95 -10.12
CA THR A 159 23.43 -10.54 -10.10
C THR A 159 22.48 -9.54 -10.75
N SER A 160 21.58 -9.99 -11.64
CA SER A 160 20.56 -9.14 -12.27
C SER A 160 19.26 -8.98 -11.46
N GLU A 161 19.06 -9.80 -10.42
CA GLU A 161 17.80 -9.88 -9.69
C GLU A 161 17.86 -9.08 -8.39
N THR A 162 17.47 -7.80 -8.49
CA THR A 162 17.48 -6.82 -7.39
C THR A 162 16.09 -6.45 -6.86
N ALA A 163 15.03 -7.05 -7.42
CA ALA A 163 13.66 -6.82 -6.99
C ALA A 163 13.30 -7.60 -5.71
N GLN A 164 12.38 -7.06 -4.91
CA GLN A 164 11.84 -7.74 -3.71
C GLN A 164 11.08 -9.05 -4.03
N ARG A 165 10.67 -9.24 -5.28
CA ARG A 165 9.99 -10.44 -5.78
C ARG A 165 10.77 -11.02 -6.95
N LEU A 166 10.80 -12.35 -7.03
CA LEU A 166 11.42 -13.11 -8.11
C LEU A 166 10.38 -14.07 -8.69
N SER A 167 10.20 -14.09 -10.01
CA SER A 167 9.26 -15.00 -10.69
C SER A 167 10.03 -16.05 -11.49
N ILE A 168 9.72 -17.32 -11.25
CA ILE A 168 10.41 -18.50 -11.80
C ILE A 168 9.38 -19.42 -12.44
N SER A 169 9.66 -20.00 -13.60
CA SER A 169 8.73 -20.94 -14.25
C SER A 169 8.65 -22.28 -13.51
N LEU A 170 7.48 -22.91 -13.48
CA LEU A 170 7.31 -24.27 -12.93
C LEU A 170 8.19 -25.31 -13.65
N ALA A 171 8.62 -25.03 -14.89
CA ALA A 171 9.57 -25.86 -15.62
C ALA A 171 11.00 -25.83 -15.01
N GLN A 172 11.41 -24.72 -14.40
CA GLN A 172 12.72 -24.57 -13.73
C GLN A 172 12.73 -25.22 -12.33
N LEU A 173 11.56 -25.50 -11.75
CA LEU A 173 11.35 -26.18 -10.47
C LEU A 173 11.27 -27.72 -10.57
N ARG A 174 11.63 -28.30 -11.71
CA ARG A 174 11.66 -29.77 -11.91
C ARG A 174 12.75 -30.51 -11.12
N ALA A 175 13.54 -29.80 -10.31
CA ALA A 175 14.48 -30.33 -9.33
C ALA A 175 14.27 -29.60 -7.99
N GLU A 176 14.66 -30.22 -6.87
CA GLU A 176 14.60 -29.63 -5.53
C GLU A 176 15.59 -28.46 -5.35
N ARG A 177 15.28 -27.33 -5.99
CA ARG A 177 16.12 -26.14 -5.94
C ARG A 177 15.96 -25.37 -4.64
N ASN A 178 17.08 -24.91 -4.13
CA ASN A 178 17.22 -24.19 -2.87
C ASN A 178 17.24 -22.69 -3.18
N PHE A 179 16.21 -21.97 -2.75
CA PHE A 179 16.11 -20.52 -2.93
C PHE A 179 16.44 -19.80 -1.63
N THR A 180 17.21 -18.73 -1.74
CA THR A 180 17.42 -17.75 -0.67
C THR A 180 17.32 -16.34 -1.23
N CYS A 181 16.85 -15.40 -0.40
CA CYS A 181 16.97 -13.98 -0.68
C CYS A 181 17.81 -13.32 0.41
N SER A 182 18.64 -12.36 0.02
CA SER A 182 19.35 -11.49 0.96
C SER A 182 18.83 -10.07 0.85
N VAL A 183 18.87 -9.36 1.97
CA VAL A 183 18.68 -7.91 2.06
C VAL A 183 19.96 -7.25 2.57
N ALA A 184 20.27 -6.06 2.09
CA ALA A 184 21.42 -5.30 2.52
C ALA A 184 21.11 -3.80 2.64
N ASN A 185 21.76 -3.17 3.60
CA ASN A 185 22.01 -1.73 3.60
C ASN A 185 23.54 -1.49 3.56
N ILE A 186 23.98 -0.24 3.62
CA ILE A 186 25.40 0.12 3.52
C ILE A 186 26.26 -0.34 4.73
N VAL A 187 25.65 -0.80 5.83
CA VAL A 187 26.36 -1.26 7.05
C VAL A 187 26.22 -2.76 7.34
N SER A 188 25.36 -3.49 6.60
CA SER A 188 25.01 -4.88 6.92
C SER A 188 24.28 -5.60 5.78
N LYS A 189 24.41 -6.92 5.74
CA LYS A 189 23.68 -7.82 4.83
C LYS A 189 23.24 -9.07 5.59
N GLU A 190 21.97 -9.44 5.46
CA GLU A 190 21.39 -10.66 6.03
C GLU A 190 20.72 -11.51 4.96
N THR A 191 20.56 -12.81 5.21
CA THR A 191 20.01 -13.78 4.24
C THR A 191 18.92 -14.65 4.87
N SER A 192 17.87 -14.93 4.11
CA SER A 192 16.76 -15.78 4.52
C SER A 192 17.20 -17.21 4.81
N ASP A 193 16.34 -17.95 5.49
CA ASP A 193 16.42 -19.42 5.46
C ASP A 193 16.19 -19.94 4.02
N ILE A 194 16.65 -21.17 3.79
CA ILE A 194 16.52 -21.87 2.51
C ILE A 194 15.07 -22.33 2.33
N VAL A 195 14.48 -21.99 1.18
CA VAL A 195 13.13 -22.41 0.81
C VAL A 195 13.17 -23.29 -0.44
N ARG A 196 12.41 -24.40 -0.42
CA ARG A 196 12.16 -25.29 -1.56
C ARG A 196 10.68 -25.20 -1.96
N PRO A 197 10.31 -24.44 -3.01
CA PRO A 197 8.90 -24.29 -3.41
C PRO A 197 8.25 -25.60 -3.87
N THR A 198 7.18 -26.02 -3.21
CA THR A 198 6.44 -27.27 -3.52
C THR A 198 5.09 -26.99 -4.20
N CYS A 199 5.11 -26.80 -5.52
CA CYS A 199 3.90 -26.48 -6.28
C CYS A 199 3.21 -27.71 -6.86
N LYS A 200 2.25 -28.26 -6.11
CA LYS A 200 1.34 -29.32 -6.58
C LYS A 200 0.13 -28.66 -7.27
N SER A 201 -0.14 -29.00 -8.53
CA SER A 201 -1.38 -28.60 -9.19
C SER A 201 -2.59 -29.08 -8.36
N PRO A 202 -3.66 -28.29 -8.22
CA PRO A 202 -4.93 -28.85 -7.76
C PRO A 202 -5.35 -30.01 -8.67
N PRO A 203 -6.12 -31.00 -8.17
CA PRO A 203 -6.71 -32.03 -9.01
C PRO A 203 -7.51 -31.39 -10.15
N PRO A 204 -7.55 -31.99 -11.35
CA PRO A 204 -8.49 -31.54 -12.37
C PRO A 204 -9.91 -31.62 -11.80
N PRO A 205 -10.79 -30.63 -12.08
CA PRO A 205 -12.17 -30.72 -11.63
C PRO A 205 -12.78 -32.02 -12.15
N PRO A 206 -13.65 -32.69 -11.36
CA PRO A 206 -14.28 -33.92 -11.80
C PRO A 206 -14.99 -33.67 -13.13
N LYS A 207 -14.75 -34.54 -14.12
CA LYS A 207 -15.38 -34.43 -15.44
C LYS A 207 -16.89 -34.64 -15.28
N THR A 208 -17.63 -33.57 -15.07
CA THR A 208 -19.09 -33.55 -15.12
C THR A 208 -19.52 -33.92 -16.53
N ALA A 209 -19.76 -35.21 -16.76
CA ALA A 209 -20.16 -35.80 -18.03
C ALA A 209 -21.61 -35.46 -18.43
N LEU A 210 -22.04 -34.23 -18.12
CA LEU A 210 -23.35 -33.65 -18.37
C LEU A 210 -23.19 -32.36 -19.18
N CYS A 211 -22.32 -32.39 -20.19
CA CYS A 211 -22.50 -31.56 -21.38
C CYS A 211 -23.78 -32.01 -22.11
N PHE A 212 -24.95 -31.68 -21.56
CA PHE A 212 -26.20 -31.71 -22.30
C PHE A 212 -26.04 -30.77 -23.49
N THR A 213 -25.83 -31.34 -24.67
CA THR A 213 -25.80 -30.59 -25.92
C THR A 213 -27.18 -29.95 -26.10
N SER A 214 -27.22 -28.63 -26.27
CA SER A 214 -28.47 -27.85 -26.32
C SER A 214 -29.46 -28.40 -27.38
N THR A 215 -28.92 -29.00 -28.43
CA THR A 215 -29.67 -29.74 -29.47
C THR A 215 -30.62 -30.81 -28.92
N ALA A 216 -30.29 -31.51 -27.84
CA ALA A 216 -31.15 -32.54 -27.26
C ALA A 216 -32.43 -31.96 -26.64
N VAL A 217 -32.31 -30.81 -25.96
CA VAL A 217 -33.47 -30.11 -25.37
C VAL A 217 -34.34 -29.47 -26.46
N VAL A 218 -33.72 -28.87 -27.49
CA VAL A 218 -34.43 -28.30 -28.63
C VAL A 218 -35.19 -29.39 -29.43
N ALA A 219 -34.61 -30.58 -29.61
CA ALA A 219 -35.27 -31.69 -30.28
C ALA A 219 -36.48 -32.24 -29.50
N ALA A 220 -36.40 -32.30 -28.16
CA ALA A 220 -37.53 -32.72 -27.33
C ALA A 220 -38.71 -31.73 -27.42
N LEU A 221 -38.42 -30.42 -27.44
CA LEU A 221 -39.44 -29.37 -27.50
C LEU A 221 -40.16 -29.29 -28.86
N THR A 222 -39.46 -29.52 -29.98
CA THR A 222 -40.09 -29.54 -31.30
C THR A 222 -40.97 -30.77 -31.53
N GLY A 223 -40.63 -31.93 -30.96
CA GLY A 223 -41.46 -33.14 -31.03
C GLY A 223 -42.83 -32.99 -30.35
N GLY A 224 -42.87 -32.34 -29.17
CA GLY A 224 -44.10 -32.18 -28.39
C GLY A 224 -45.16 -31.30 -29.09
N ALA A 225 -44.74 -30.18 -29.68
CA ALA A 225 -45.66 -29.23 -30.33
C ALA A 225 -46.39 -29.84 -31.54
N GLY A 226 -45.68 -30.61 -32.38
CA GLY A 226 -46.28 -31.24 -33.55
C GLY A 226 -47.39 -32.25 -33.21
N LEU A 227 -47.21 -33.02 -32.13
CA LEU A 227 -48.19 -34.03 -31.69
C LEU A 227 -49.46 -33.37 -31.13
N ILE A 228 -49.34 -32.24 -30.43
CA ILE A 228 -50.47 -31.45 -29.94
C ILE A 228 -51.28 -30.86 -31.12
N VAL A 229 -50.60 -30.29 -32.13
CA VAL A 229 -51.26 -29.76 -33.33
C VAL A 229 -51.98 -30.87 -34.11
N LEU A 230 -51.36 -32.05 -34.26
CA LEU A 230 -52.00 -33.21 -34.91
C LEU A 230 -53.30 -33.62 -34.21
N LEU A 231 -53.30 -33.69 -32.88
CA LEU A 231 -54.50 -34.02 -32.09
C LEU A 231 -55.61 -32.98 -32.27
N LEU A 232 -55.28 -31.68 -32.29
CA LEU A 232 -56.26 -30.61 -32.54
C LEU A 232 -56.89 -30.71 -33.94
N ILE A 233 -56.11 -31.04 -34.97
CA ILE A 233 -56.60 -31.26 -36.34
C ILE A 233 -57.56 -32.47 -36.38
N ILE A 234 -57.22 -33.58 -35.72
CA ILE A 234 -58.07 -34.78 -35.64
C ILE A 234 -59.39 -34.46 -34.90
N ILE A 235 -59.33 -33.73 -33.79
CA ILE A 235 -60.53 -33.30 -33.05
C ILE A 235 -61.41 -32.37 -33.92
N ALA A 236 -60.81 -31.40 -34.61
CA ALA A 236 -61.53 -30.53 -35.53
C ALA A 236 -62.20 -31.31 -36.68
N ALA A 237 -61.50 -32.28 -37.29
CA ALA A 237 -62.04 -33.15 -38.31
C ALA A 237 -63.23 -33.98 -37.79
N LEU A 238 -63.11 -34.61 -36.61
CA LEU A 238 -64.20 -35.36 -35.98
C LEU A 238 -65.40 -34.47 -35.65
N CYS A 239 -65.17 -33.24 -35.17
CA CYS A 239 -66.23 -32.24 -34.95
C CYS A 239 -66.92 -31.84 -36.25
N CYS A 240 -66.17 -31.60 -37.33
CA CYS A 240 -66.73 -31.30 -38.66
C CYS A 240 -67.52 -32.48 -39.23
N CYS A 241 -67.02 -33.71 -39.12
CA CYS A 241 -67.75 -34.92 -39.52
C CYS A 241 -69.03 -35.13 -38.69
N ARG A 242 -69.00 -34.89 -37.37
CA ARG A 242 -70.20 -34.93 -36.51
C ARG A 242 -71.20 -33.83 -36.87
N ARG A 243 -70.75 -32.60 -37.17
CA ARG A 243 -71.61 -31.51 -37.67
C ARG A 243 -72.24 -31.85 -39.02
N ARG A 244 -71.48 -32.40 -39.98
CA ARG A 244 -72.02 -32.86 -41.28
C ARG A 244 -73.03 -33.98 -41.13
N LYS A 245 -72.79 -34.96 -40.24
CA LYS A 245 -73.78 -36.02 -39.93
C LYS A 245 -75.07 -35.45 -39.33
N LYS A 246 -74.99 -34.47 -38.41
CA LYS A 246 -76.18 -33.78 -37.89
C LYS A 246 -76.92 -32.97 -38.96
N ALA A 247 -76.22 -32.22 -39.81
CA ALA A 247 -76.84 -31.43 -40.87
C ALA A 247 -77.63 -32.32 -41.87
N LEU A 248 -77.09 -33.49 -42.22
CA LEU A 248 -77.75 -34.44 -43.12
C LEU A 248 -79.03 -35.06 -42.52
N THR A 249 -79.16 -35.09 -41.19
CA THR A 249 -80.38 -35.58 -40.50
C THR A 249 -81.43 -34.50 -40.23
N THR A 250 -81.17 -33.23 -40.57
CA THR A 250 -82.04 -32.07 -40.21
C THR A 250 -82.57 -31.34 -41.46
N MET A 251 -82.54 -31.97 -42.63
CA MET A 251 -83.22 -31.50 -43.85
C MET A 251 -84.28 -32.50 -44.34
N LYS A 252 -84.92 -33.23 -43.42
CA LYS A 252 -86.02 -34.16 -43.73
C LYS A 252 -87.11 -34.13 -42.65
N ASP A 253 -87.52 -32.92 -42.26
CA ASP A 253 -88.75 -32.66 -41.53
C ASP A 253 -89.29 -31.26 -41.89
N ASP A 254 -90.53 -30.95 -41.50
CA ASP A 254 -91.33 -29.79 -41.95
C ASP A 254 -90.71 -28.38 -41.75
N GLY A 255 -91.19 -27.32 -42.42
CA GLY A 255 -92.27 -27.27 -43.42
C GLY A 255 -93.30 -26.15 -43.19
N SER A 256 -92.96 -24.91 -43.60
CA SER A 256 -93.82 -23.70 -43.51
C SER A 256 -94.09 -23.21 -42.07
N LEU A 257 -94.62 -22.01 -41.76
CA LEU A 257 -95.30 -20.96 -42.54
C LEU A 257 -94.79 -19.53 -42.14
N ARG A 258 -95.03 -18.59 -43.08
CA ARG A 258 -95.07 -17.10 -43.10
C ARG A 258 -95.25 -16.34 -41.74
N ILE A 259 -95.02 -15.02 -41.58
CA ILE A 259 -95.35 -13.82 -42.40
C ILE A 259 -94.31 -12.68 -42.19
N LEU A 260 -94.05 -11.90 -43.27
CA LEU A 260 -93.95 -10.42 -43.44
C LEU A 260 -93.93 -9.48 -42.18
N SER A 261 -93.47 -8.22 -42.21
CA SER A 261 -93.30 -7.28 -43.35
C SER A 261 -92.33 -6.10 -43.10
N LEU A 262 -91.89 -5.51 -44.23
CA LEU A 262 -91.40 -4.14 -44.52
C LEU A 262 -91.13 -3.08 -43.40
N HIS A 263 -89.85 -2.69 -43.31
CA HIS A 263 -89.31 -1.36 -43.71
C HIS A 263 -89.62 -0.06 -42.90
N LYS A 264 -88.56 0.58 -42.36
CA LYS A 264 -87.99 1.91 -42.77
C LYS A 264 -87.74 2.95 -41.64
N GLN A 265 -86.49 3.46 -41.55
CA GLN A 265 -86.05 4.72 -40.88
C GLN A 265 -86.33 4.84 -39.34
N GLU A 266 -85.84 5.84 -38.59
CA GLU A 266 -84.54 6.58 -38.54
C GLU A 266 -84.51 7.47 -37.28
N LEU A 267 -83.32 7.84 -36.80
CA LEU A 267 -83.02 8.90 -35.82
C LEU A 267 -83.39 8.68 -34.33
N ASP A 268 -82.64 9.44 -33.50
CA ASP A 268 -82.79 9.86 -32.09
C ASP A 268 -83.69 9.09 -31.10
N SER A 269 -83.22 8.62 -29.93
CA SER A 269 -82.53 9.34 -28.82
C SER A 269 -83.48 10.15 -27.92
N PHE A 270 -83.64 9.74 -26.66
CA PHE A 270 -83.22 10.50 -25.45
C PHE A 270 -83.52 9.71 -24.15
N GLY A 271 -82.94 10.17 -23.02
CA GLY A 271 -83.28 9.75 -21.63
C GLY A 271 -84.45 10.59 -21.07
N PRO A 272 -84.31 11.36 -19.96
CA PRO A 272 -83.19 11.51 -19.00
C PRO A 272 -83.35 10.49 -17.83
N VAL A 273 -83.11 10.64 -16.52
CA VAL A 273 -82.72 11.70 -15.52
C VAL A 273 -82.02 10.95 -14.34
N TYR A 274 -81.38 11.49 -13.30
CA TYR A 274 -81.13 12.83 -12.69
C TYR A 274 -79.85 12.72 -11.80
N GLU A 275 -79.16 13.73 -11.26
CA GLU A 275 -78.96 15.18 -11.50
C GLU A 275 -77.64 15.55 -10.76
N THR A 276 -76.65 16.19 -11.39
CA THR A 276 -76.44 17.66 -11.54
C THR A 276 -75.69 18.33 -10.38
N MET A 277 -74.43 18.75 -10.61
CA MET A 277 -74.00 20.17 -10.59
C MET A 277 -72.54 20.36 -11.04
N HIS A 278 -72.27 21.51 -11.69
CA HIS A 278 -70.95 22.09 -11.98
C HIS A 278 -71.08 23.63 -11.78
N PRO A 279 -69.97 24.35 -11.57
CA PRO A 279 -69.44 25.21 -12.64
C PRO A 279 -67.90 25.17 -12.79
N ASN A 280 -67.41 25.80 -13.85
CA ASN A 280 -65.97 26.07 -14.11
C ASN A 280 -65.59 27.50 -13.68
N GLU A 281 -64.30 27.82 -13.52
CA GLU A 281 -63.56 28.68 -14.49
C GLU A 281 -62.03 28.81 -14.23
N ASP A 282 -61.35 29.16 -15.34
CA ASP A 282 -59.97 29.62 -15.63
C ASP A 282 -58.69 29.36 -14.78
N SER A 283 -57.73 28.70 -15.46
CA SER A 283 -56.38 29.19 -15.85
C SER A 283 -55.48 30.01 -14.90
N SER A 284 -54.40 29.40 -14.39
CA SER A 284 -52.97 29.84 -14.49
C SER A 284 -52.01 28.95 -13.68
N GLY A 285 -50.71 28.90 -14.06
CA GLY A 285 -49.64 28.15 -13.34
C GLY A 285 -48.89 28.97 -12.26
N PRO A 286 -47.75 28.50 -11.69
CA PRO A 286 -46.86 27.44 -12.19
C PRO A 286 -46.28 26.40 -11.18
N SER A 287 -45.70 25.31 -11.73
CA SER A 287 -44.59 24.45 -11.25
C SER A 287 -44.03 24.56 -9.80
N LEU A 288 -43.99 23.43 -9.06
CA LEU A 288 -42.77 22.86 -8.41
C LEU A 288 -42.97 21.47 -7.72
N GLU A 289 -41.87 20.69 -7.68
CA GLU A 289 -41.52 19.58 -6.75
C GLU A 289 -42.31 18.23 -6.69
N PRO A 290 -41.72 17.13 -6.14
CA PRO A 290 -41.91 15.76 -6.68
C PRO A 290 -42.21 14.64 -5.65
N SER A 291 -42.00 13.38 -6.08
CA SER A 291 -42.32 12.13 -5.34
C SER A 291 -41.18 11.58 -4.45
N PRO A 292 -41.46 11.00 -3.27
CA PRO A 292 -40.51 10.27 -2.42
C PRO A 292 -40.26 8.83 -2.92
N ARG A 293 -39.02 8.48 -3.29
CA ARG A 293 -37.94 7.90 -2.45
C ARG A 293 -38.09 6.43 -2.04
N ALA A 294 -37.14 5.62 -2.50
CA ALA A 294 -36.68 4.39 -1.84
C ALA A 294 -35.26 4.61 -1.28
N CYS A 295 -34.84 3.82 -0.29
CA CYS A 295 -33.60 4.04 0.45
C CYS A 295 -32.39 3.27 -0.10
N TYR A 296 -31.25 3.96 -0.17
CA TYR A 296 -29.91 3.38 -0.08
C TYR A 296 -29.04 4.31 0.78
N GLU A 297 -28.16 3.73 1.59
CA GLU A 297 -27.33 4.46 2.55
C GLU A 297 -25.87 4.51 2.09
N LYS A 298 -25.26 5.70 2.17
CA LYS A 298 -23.83 5.91 1.88
C LYS A 298 -23.35 7.16 2.62
N VAL A 299 -22.27 7.03 3.40
CA VAL A 299 -21.64 8.12 4.14
C VAL A 299 -20.26 8.42 3.55
N SER A 300 -19.84 9.68 3.59
CA SER A 300 -18.67 10.23 2.88
C SER A 300 -17.51 10.60 3.81
N GLN A 301 -16.33 10.80 3.22
CA GLN A 301 -15.21 11.51 3.83
C GLN A 301 -15.52 13.02 3.98
N PRO A 302 -14.80 13.72 4.87
CA PRO A 302 -14.48 15.14 4.72
C PRO A 302 -12.96 15.39 4.59
N ASP A 303 -12.59 16.60 4.15
CA ASP A 303 -11.24 16.98 3.72
C ASP A 303 -10.57 18.06 4.62
N GLU A 304 -9.39 18.51 4.20
CA GLU A 304 -8.36 19.27 4.95
C GLU A 304 -8.70 20.70 5.49
N ASN A 305 -7.94 21.13 6.52
CA ASN A 305 -7.31 22.46 6.76
C ASN A 305 -7.64 23.39 7.97
N ARG A 306 -6.55 24.04 8.42
CA ARG A 306 -6.38 25.19 9.37
C ARG A 306 -6.33 24.86 10.90
N PRO A 307 -5.39 25.44 11.69
CA PRO A 307 -4.97 24.86 12.98
C PRO A 307 -5.53 25.53 14.25
N PRO A 308 -5.47 24.86 15.43
CA PRO A 308 -5.82 25.43 16.73
C PRO A 308 -4.72 26.34 17.32
N GLN A 309 -5.12 27.31 18.15
CA GLN A 309 -4.21 28.01 19.08
C GLN A 309 -3.89 27.14 20.31
N LEU A 310 -2.73 27.36 20.94
CA LEU A 310 -2.50 26.95 22.32
C LEU A 310 -3.23 27.90 23.27
N SER A 311 -4.26 27.40 23.95
CA SER A 311 -4.84 28.06 25.12
C SER A 311 -4.02 27.74 26.37
N ILE A 312 -3.76 28.76 27.19
CA ILE A 312 -3.14 28.58 28.52
C ILE A 312 -4.25 28.26 29.52
N ALA A 313 -4.13 27.12 30.19
CA ALA A 313 -4.76 26.82 31.47
C ALA A 313 -3.74 26.09 32.32
N ALA A 314 -3.63 26.44 33.60
CA ALA A 314 -2.65 25.88 34.53
C ALA A 314 -3.36 25.04 35.60
N GLU A 315 -2.82 23.86 35.89
CA GLU A 315 -3.19 23.03 37.05
C GLU A 315 -1.90 22.62 37.78
N GLU A 316 -1.99 22.37 39.09
CA GLU A 316 -0.88 22.57 40.03
C GLU A 316 0.32 21.61 39.95
N GLN A 317 1.50 22.13 40.27
CA GLN A 317 2.72 21.35 40.50
C GLN A 317 2.71 20.69 41.89
N ARG A 318 2.69 19.35 41.95
CA ARG A 318 3.14 18.61 43.15
C ARG A 318 4.65 18.31 43.07
N PRO A 319 5.47 18.74 44.05
CA PRO A 319 6.90 18.43 44.07
C PRO A 319 7.15 16.98 44.55
N SER A 320 8.03 16.26 43.85
CA SER A 320 8.53 14.96 44.31
C SER A 320 9.57 15.10 45.44
N PRO A 321 9.75 14.09 46.32
CA PRO A 321 10.56 14.23 47.52
C PRO A 321 12.07 14.31 47.26
N VAL A 322 12.76 15.22 47.95
CA VAL A 322 14.24 15.32 47.94
C VAL A 322 14.86 14.23 48.83
N PRO A 323 15.85 13.44 48.35
CA PRO A 323 16.58 12.49 49.18
C PRO A 323 17.43 13.20 50.24
N LYS A 324 17.29 12.82 51.52
CA LYS A 324 18.16 13.32 52.61
C LYS A 324 19.59 12.77 52.50
N PRO A 325 20.63 13.57 52.80
CA PRO A 325 22.00 13.06 52.91
C PRO A 325 22.14 12.00 54.00
N ARG A 326 22.93 10.95 53.74
CA ARG A 326 23.21 9.88 54.71
C ARG A 326 24.49 10.20 55.49
N THR A 327 24.34 10.69 56.72
CA THR A 327 25.45 10.96 57.64
C THR A 327 26.29 9.69 57.86
N LYS A 328 27.61 9.77 57.64
CA LYS A 328 28.55 8.71 58.02
C LYS A 328 29.14 9.05 59.39
N SER A 329 28.93 8.20 60.38
CA SER A 329 29.70 8.21 61.63
C SER A 329 31.15 7.80 61.35
N PRO A 330 32.15 8.42 62.01
CA PRO A 330 33.53 7.93 61.95
C PRO A 330 33.68 6.62 62.75
N PRO A 331 34.67 5.76 62.40
CA PRO A 331 34.99 4.58 63.20
C PRO A 331 35.66 4.97 64.53
N PRO A 332 35.55 4.13 65.58
CA PRO A 332 36.23 4.39 66.85
C PRO A 332 37.75 4.24 66.72
N PHE A 333 38.50 5.12 67.39
CA PHE A 333 39.93 4.93 67.61
C PHE A 333 40.16 3.76 68.56
N VAL A 334 40.91 2.75 68.13
CA VAL A 334 41.49 1.73 69.02
C VAL A 334 42.89 2.21 69.40
N SER A 335 43.12 2.44 70.69
CA SER A 335 44.45 2.81 71.20
C SER A 335 45.21 1.54 71.59
N SER A 336 46.28 1.23 70.87
CA SER A 336 47.23 0.17 71.24
C SER A 336 48.34 0.75 72.14
N ALA A 337 48.15 0.68 73.45
CA ALA A 337 49.29 0.70 74.36
C ALA A 337 50.15 -0.56 74.08
N GLY A 338 51.47 -0.39 74.01
CA GLY A 338 52.36 -1.42 73.48
C GLY A 338 53.18 -2.16 74.54
N MET A 339 53.86 -3.21 74.07
CA MET A 339 55.13 -3.77 74.54
C MET A 339 55.87 -4.35 73.34
#